data_AF-A0A962BNF6-F1
#
_entry.id   AF-A0A962BNF6-F1
#
_cell.length_a   1.000
_cell.length_b   1.000
_cell.length_c   1.000
_cell.angle_alpha   90.00
_cell.angle_beta   90.00
_cell.angle_gamma   90.00
#
_symmetry.space_group_name_H-M   'P 1'
#
loop_
_entity.id
_entity.type
_entity.pdbx_description
1 polymer ?
#
loop_
_entity_poly.entity_id
_entity_poly.type
_entity_poly.pdbx_seq_one_letter_code
_entity_poly.pdbx_strand_id
1 'polypeptide(L)' 'MSRVIAYFKSLLLIELFEGLWLTLRYFFKPKYTVHYPVEKIPQSARFRGLHALRRYPNGEERCIACKLCEA' A
#
# COMPACT_ATOMS: atom_id res chain seq x y z
N MET A 1 15.89 12.80 42.75
CA MET A 1 16.45 12.97 41.38
C MET A 1 15.39 12.96 40.27
N SER A 2 14.38 12.08 40.31
CA SER A 2 13.42 11.89 39.20
C SER A 2 12.56 13.11 38.86
N ARG A 3 12.09 13.89 39.85
CA ARG A 3 11.25 15.08 39.62
C ARG A 3 11.98 16.22 38.91
N VAL A 4 13.26 16.41 39.18
CA VAL A 4 14.09 17.45 38.53
C VAL A 4 14.30 17.09 37.06
N ILE A 5 14.61 15.82 36.77
CA ILE A 5 14.79 15.32 35.39
C ILE A 5 13.48 15.44 34.59
N ALA A 6 12.33 15.13 35.20
CA ALA A 6 11.03 15.28 34.56
C ALA A 6 10.71 16.75 34.22
N TYR A 7 11.04 17.69 35.12
CA TYR A 7 10.83 19.12 34.90
C TYR A 7 11.75 19.68 33.80
N PHE A 8 13.01 19.22 33.73
CA PHE A 8 13.91 19.58 32.63
C PHE A 8 13.48 18.96 31.29
N LYS A 9 12.98 17.71 31.29
CA LYS A 9 12.42 17.08 30.09
C LYS A 9 11.20 17.83 29.55
N SER A 10 10.30 18.28 30.43
CA SER A 10 9.12 19.04 30.01
C SER A 10 9.45 20.45 29.53
N LEU A 11 10.41 21.13 30.18
CA LEU A 11 10.81 22.50 29.84
C LEU A 11 11.65 22.56 28.55
N LEU A 12 12.46 21.54 28.27
CA LEU A 12 13.29 21.45 27.06
C LEU A 12 12.62 20.69 25.90
N LEU A 13 11.37 20.22 26.06
CA LEU A 13 10.57 19.51 25.05
C LEU A 13 11.37 18.45 24.25
N ILE A 14 12.17 17.65 24.97
CA ILE A 14 13.10 16.71 24.33
C ILE A 14 12.37 15.68 23.46
N GLU A 15 11.15 15.28 23.85
CA GLU A 15 10.31 14.35 23.09
C GLU A 15 9.84 14.92 21.75
N LEU A 16 9.60 16.24 21.67
CA LEU A 16 9.26 16.92 20.43
C LEU A 16 10.44 16.93 19.46
N PHE A 17 11.64 17.18 19.98
CA PHE A 17 12.87 17.16 19.19
C PHE A 17 13.15 15.76 18.63
N GLU A 18 12.93 14.72 19.43
CA GLU A 18 13.07 13.33 18.99
C GLU A 18 12.11 12.99 17.84
N GLY A 19 10.85 13.44 17.94
CA GLY A 19 9.87 13.33 16.86
C GLY A 19 10.28 14.07 15.58
N LEU A 20 10.75 15.31 15.72
CA LEU A 20 11.25 16.12 14.60
C LEU A 20 12.46 15.47 13.93
N TRP A 21 13.40 14.93 14.71
CA TRP A 21 14.56 14.21 14.19
C TRP A 21 14.17 12.98 13.37
N LEU A 22 13.16 12.23 13.83
CA LEU A 22 12.63 11.10 13.08
C LEU A 22 12.02 11.55 11.74
N THR A 23 11.21 12.62 11.74
CA THR A 23 10.61 13.15 10.51
C THR A 23 11.68 13.63 9.52
N LEU A 24 12.70 14.34 10.00
CA LEU A 24 13.83 14.80 9.20
C LEU A 24 14.58 13.62 8.56
N ARG A 25 14.78 12.53 9.31
CA ARG A 25 15.40 11.31 8.78
C ARG A 25 14.60 10.69 7.64
N TYR A 26 13.27 10.64 7.74
CA TYR A 26 12.42 10.12 6.66
C TYR A 26 12.30 11.09 5.48
N PHE A 27 12.41 12.40 5.71
CA PHE A 27 12.40 13.41 4.65
C PHE A 27 13.53 13.20 3.63
N PHE A 28 14.72 12.83 4.09
CA PHE A 28 15.88 12.55 3.23
C PHE A 28 15.97 11.09 2.74
N LYS A 29 15.09 10.19 3.20
CA LYS A 29 15.06 8.81 2.70
C LYS A 29 14.48 8.75 1.28
N PRO A 30 14.91 7.78 0.45
CA PRO A 30 14.28 7.54 -0.85
C PRO A 30 12.80 7.18 -0.65
N LYS A 31 11.93 7.74 -1.50
CA LYS A 31 10.49 7.49 -1.46
C LYS A 31 10.16 6.21 -2.23
N TYR A 32 9.38 5.33 -1.63
CA TYR A 32 8.86 4.12 -2.29
C TYR A 32 7.58 4.47 -3.07
N THR A 33 7.69 5.27 -4.12
CA THR A 33 6.56 5.68 -4.96
C THR A 33 6.70 5.10 -6.35
N VAL A 34 5.56 4.76 -6.97
CA VAL A 34 5.48 4.29 -8.36
C VAL A 34 4.85 5.39 -9.21
N HIS A 35 5.44 5.69 -10.37
CA HIS A 35 4.93 6.74 -11.26
C HIS A 35 3.78 6.24 -12.14
N TYR A 36 2.58 6.17 -11.58
CA TYR A 36 1.38 5.85 -12.37
C TYR A 36 1.04 7.00 -13.36
N PRO A 37 0.68 6.73 -14.63
CA PRO A 37 0.37 5.43 -15.25
C PRO A 37 1.54 4.71 -15.95
N VAL A 38 2.72 5.33 -15.97
CA VAL A 38 3.91 4.84 -16.71
C VAL A 38 4.44 3.54 -16.09
N GLU A 39 4.49 3.51 -14.76
CA GLU A 39 4.91 2.36 -13.98
C GLU A 39 3.70 1.71 -13.30
N LYS A 40 3.63 0.38 -13.32
CA LYS A 40 2.56 -0.40 -12.69
C LYS A 40 3.14 -1.35 -11.65
N ILE A 41 2.38 -1.58 -10.59
CA ILE A 41 2.73 -2.51 -9.52
C ILE A 41 2.74 -3.94 -10.10
N PRO A 42 3.71 -4.80 -9.76
CA PRO A 42 3.71 -6.19 -10.20
C PRO A 42 2.45 -6.90 -9.70
N GLN A 43 1.67 -7.45 -10.63
CA GLN A 43 0.46 -8.21 -10.33
C GLN A 43 0.78 -9.71 -10.33
N SER A 44 0.25 -10.43 -9.35
CA SER A 44 0.35 -11.89 -9.35
C SER A 44 -0.50 -12.50 -10.45
N ALA A 45 -0.13 -13.69 -10.95
CA ALA A 45 -0.90 -14.40 -11.97
C ALA A 45 -2.34 -14.76 -11.53
N ARG A 46 -2.62 -14.69 -10.22
CA ARG A 46 -3.94 -14.93 -9.61
C ARG A 46 -4.68 -13.63 -9.26
N PHE A 47 -4.23 -12.49 -9.77
CA PHE A 47 -4.90 -11.22 -9.55
C PHE A 47 -6.34 -11.27 -10.10
N ARG A 48 -7.31 -10.96 -9.25
CA ARG A 48 -8.74 -10.91 -9.61
C ARG A 48 -9.06 -9.51 -10.11
N GLY A 49 -9.04 -9.36 -11.43
CA GLY A 49 -9.33 -8.11 -12.13
C GLY A 49 -10.74 -8.09 -12.74
N LEU A 50 -10.83 -7.52 -13.95
CA LEU A 50 -12.07 -7.46 -14.71
C LEU A 50 -12.49 -8.87 -15.17
N HIS A 51 -13.77 -9.20 -14.98
CA HIS A 51 -14.34 -10.44 -15.46
C HIS A 51 -14.45 -10.41 -16.98
N ALA A 52 -14.05 -11.50 -17.64
CA ALA A 52 -14.11 -11.65 -19.09
C ALA A 52 -14.60 -13.05 -19.48
N LEU A 53 -15.56 -13.11 -20.39
CA LEU A 53 -16.04 -14.36 -20.99
C LEU A 53 -14.97 -14.92 -21.92
N ARG A 54 -14.60 -16.18 -21.70
CA ARG A 54 -13.59 -16.89 -22.49
C ARG A 54 -14.25 -17.64 -23.65
N ARG A 55 -13.50 -17.81 -24.74
CA ARG A 55 -13.87 -18.66 -25.89
C ARG A 55 -13.01 -19.92 -25.95
N TYR A 56 -13.46 -20.92 -26.69
CA TYR A 56 -12.69 -22.10 -27.08
C TYR A 56 -11.73 -21.76 -28.23
N PRO A 57 -10.72 -22.60 -28.51
CA PRO A 57 -9.80 -22.37 -29.64
C PRO A 57 -10.47 -22.36 -31.03
N ASN A 58 -11.66 -22.96 -31.16
CA ASN A 58 -12.50 -22.93 -32.38
C ASN A 58 -13.29 -21.62 -32.53
N GLY A 59 -13.25 -20.71 -31.54
CA GLY A 59 -13.95 -19.43 -31.56
C GLY A 59 -15.34 -19.42 -30.91
N GLU A 60 -15.87 -20.57 -30.50
CA GLU A 60 -17.14 -20.69 -29.79
C GLU A 60 -17.03 -20.18 -28.33
N GLU A 61 -18.11 -19.62 -27.77
CA GLU A 61 -18.11 -19.18 -26.38
C GLU A 61 -18.15 -20.34 -25.39
N ARG A 62 -17.52 -20.20 -24.22
CA ARG A 62 -17.54 -21.25 -23.18
C ARG A 62 -18.79 -21.22 -22.30
N CYS A 63 -19.60 -20.17 -22.40
CA CYS A 63 -20.83 -20.04 -21.63
C CYS A 63 -21.91 -20.90 -22.26
N ILE A 64 -22.51 -21.81 -21.48
CA ILE A 64 -23.64 -22.64 -21.92
C ILE A 64 -24.95 -22.27 -21.18
N ALA A 65 -25.00 -21.06 -20.60
CA ALA A 65 -26.12 -20.58 -19.80
C ALA A 65 -26.54 -21.53 -18.64
N CYS A 66 -25.59 -22.21 -18.01
CA CYS A 66 -25.86 -23.15 -16.91
C CYS A 66 -26.30 -22.48 -15.59
N LYS A 67 -26.22 -21.14 -15.51
CA LYS A 67 -26.60 -20.33 -14.34
C LYS A 67 -25.84 -20.60 -13.04
N LEU A 68 -24.77 -21.40 -13.07
CA LEU A 68 -23.93 -21.67 -11.89
C LEU A 68 -23.15 -20.44 -11.37
N CYS A 69 -22.99 -19.41 -12.19
CA CYS A 69 -22.31 -18.17 -11.78
C CYS A 69 -23.26 -17.12 -11.19
N GLU A 70 -24.58 -17.22 -11.43
CA GLU A 70 -25.61 -16.30 -10.91
C GLU A 70 -26.39 -16.89 -9.74
N ALA A 71 -26.42 -18.22 -9.61
CA ALA A 71 -27.02 -18.94 -8.48
C ALA A 71 -26.28 -18.64 -7.17
#